data_AF-A0A7V8N252-F1
#
_entry.id   AF-A0A7V8N252-F1
#
_cell.length_a   1.000
_cell.length_b   1.000
_cell.length_c   1.000
_cell.angle_alpha   90.00
_cell.angle_beta   90.00
_cell.angle_gamma   90.00
#
_symmetry.space_group_name_H-M   'P 1'
#
loop_
_entity.id
_entity.type
_entity.pdbx_description
1 polymer ?
#
loop_
_entity_poly.entity_id
_entity_poly.type
_entity_poly.pdbx_seq_one_letter_code
_entity_poly.pdbx_strand_id
1 'polypeptide(L)'
;MDSNVLPQDIKIFSKSQLGIFQSAKLKEWVENNLEALIGSEDDMAILKLIIEQIIDYSDIKLLKKVISKSEISILAIQWISGESYQSIYQYCLETDVQIQDRRTKVKHRTIRLEEVIELCDNGFGYSSILVVHAIGELILALSPNNESIQELTNFLCQKLRYGLSDKTEILIHELGFSDRVIAKKISRQLGQTKYPSKNKMKEMIRKNRDELRSEIQDYPAYFLDRLEKI
;
A
#
# COMPACT_ATOMS: atom_id res chain seq x y z
N MET A 1 3.51 28.71 17.44
CA MET A 1 2.41 27.78 17.80
C MET A 1 3.05 26.62 18.48
N ASP A 2 3.08 26.66 19.80
CA ASP A 2 3.67 25.61 20.61
C ASP A 2 2.80 24.36 20.49
N SER A 3 3.30 23.34 19.82
CA SER A 3 2.68 22.02 19.84
C SER A 3 2.74 21.50 21.28
N ASN A 4 1.59 21.42 21.95
CA ASN A 4 1.42 20.79 23.27
C ASN A 4 1.68 19.28 23.17
N VAL A 5 2.94 18.89 22.94
CA VAL A 5 3.37 17.49 22.89
C VAL A 5 3.55 16.99 24.32
N LEU A 6 2.71 16.04 24.75
CA LEU A 6 2.82 15.45 26.08
C LEU A 6 3.90 14.34 26.10
N PRO A 7 4.50 14.01 27.26
CA PRO A 7 5.50 12.95 27.37
C PRO A 7 5.04 11.57 26.83
N GLN A 8 3.74 11.27 26.97
CA GLN A 8 3.13 10.06 26.42
C GLN A 8 3.09 10.05 24.89
N ASP A 9 2.99 11.23 24.26
CA ASP A 9 2.96 11.39 22.81
C ASP A 9 4.33 11.11 22.20
N ILE A 10 5.41 11.46 22.91
CA ILE A 10 6.79 11.20 22.46
C ILE A 10 7.03 9.71 22.19
N LYS A 11 6.46 8.83 23.02
CA LYS A 11 6.58 7.37 22.86
C LYS A 11 5.81 6.84 21.64
N ILE A 12 4.70 7.47 21.28
CA ILE A 12 3.91 7.10 20.09
C ILE A 12 4.59 7.67 18.85
N PHE A 13 5.06 8.92 18.92
CA PHE A 13 5.72 9.61 17.81
C PHE A 13 7.03 8.93 17.43
N SER A 14 7.78 8.39 18.38
CA SER A 14 9.01 7.63 18.07
C SER A 14 8.76 6.37 17.25
N LYS A 15 7.58 5.75 17.36
CA LYS A 15 7.17 4.62 16.52
C LYS A 15 6.72 5.03 15.12
N SER A 16 6.23 6.26 14.98
CA SER A 16 5.68 6.78 13.73
C SER A 16 6.73 7.12 12.66
N GLN A 17 8.02 7.17 13.03
CA GLN A 17 9.19 7.67 12.25
C GLN A 17 8.98 9.01 11.50
N LEU A 18 7.90 9.74 11.80
CA LEU A 18 7.68 11.12 11.40
C LEU A 18 8.39 12.07 12.37
N GLY A 19 8.73 13.28 11.92
CA GLY A 19 9.27 14.31 12.81
C GLY A 19 8.23 14.75 13.84
N ILE A 20 8.67 15.16 15.05
CA ILE A 20 7.77 15.50 16.18
C ILE A 20 6.64 16.46 15.78
N PHE A 21 6.95 17.51 15.01
CA PHE A 21 5.94 18.47 14.53
C PHE A 21 4.94 17.86 13.55
N GLN A 22 5.42 16.98 12.66
CA GLN A 22 4.58 16.24 11.72
C GLN A 22 3.67 15.27 12.48
N SER A 23 4.21 14.53 13.45
CA SER A 23 3.43 13.61 14.27
C SER A 23 2.36 14.34 15.10
N ALA A 24 2.67 15.52 15.64
CA ALA A 24 1.70 16.33 16.39
C ALA A 24 0.53 16.80 15.50
N LYS A 25 0.84 17.31 14.29
CA LYS A 25 -0.18 17.71 13.32
C LYS A 25 -1.02 16.52 12.84
N LEU A 26 -0.39 15.37 12.61
CA LEU A 26 -1.10 14.15 12.21
C LEU A 26 -2.00 13.64 13.35
N LYS A 27 -1.54 13.72 14.60
CA LYS A 27 -2.35 13.38 15.77
C LYS A 27 -3.62 14.22 15.85
N GLU A 28 -3.52 15.54 15.75
CA GLU A 28 -4.68 16.44 15.73
C GLU A 28 -5.66 16.08 14.60
N TRP A 29 -5.14 15.75 13.41
CA TRP A 29 -5.97 15.28 12.32
C TRP A 29 -6.67 13.95 12.64
N VAL A 30 -5.97 12.97 13.23
CA VAL A 30 -6.55 11.67 13.62
C VAL A 30 -7.62 11.86 14.69
N GLU A 31 -7.39 12.71 15.70
CA GLU A 31 -8.38 13.00 16.75
C GLU A 31 -9.67 13.56 16.16
N ASN A 32 -9.58 14.49 15.20
CA ASN A 32 -10.72 15.08 14.51
C ASN A 32 -11.47 14.12 13.56
N ASN A 33 -10.83 13.03 13.13
CA ASN A 33 -11.39 12.06 12.18
C ASN A 33 -11.57 10.66 12.78
N LEU A 34 -11.42 10.53 14.10
CA LEU A 34 -11.32 9.23 14.79
C LEU A 34 -12.57 8.37 14.58
N GLU A 35 -13.76 8.96 14.70
CA GLU A 35 -15.02 8.24 14.52
C GLU A 35 -15.18 7.69 13.10
N ALA A 36 -14.79 8.47 12.08
CA ALA A 36 -14.84 8.03 10.69
C ALA A 36 -13.80 6.93 10.39
N LEU A 37 -12.60 7.02 10.98
CA LEU A 37 -11.55 6.02 10.84
C LEU A 37 -11.95 4.70 11.50
N ILE A 38 -12.48 4.74 12.71
CA ILE A 38 -12.94 3.56 13.45
C ILE A 38 -14.20 2.95 12.81
N GLY A 39 -15.10 3.78 12.29
CA GLY A 39 -16.31 3.35 11.60
C GLY A 39 -16.10 2.89 10.15
N SER A 40 -14.87 2.85 9.66
CA SER A 40 -14.57 2.40 8.29
C SER A 40 -14.79 0.89 8.15
N GLU A 41 -15.54 0.50 7.11
CA GLU A 41 -15.92 -0.90 6.87
C GLU A 41 -14.76 -1.76 6.36
N ASP A 42 -13.87 -1.17 5.56
CA ASP A 42 -12.77 -1.88 4.89
C ASP A 42 -11.52 -1.00 4.67
N ASP A 43 -10.48 -1.62 4.11
CA ASP A 43 -9.19 -0.96 3.86
C ASP A 43 -9.28 0.11 2.76
N MET A 44 -10.24 0.01 1.83
CA MET A 44 -10.46 1.02 0.79
C MET A 44 -11.11 2.29 1.37
N ALA A 45 -12.06 2.13 2.29
CA ALA A 45 -12.69 3.23 3.00
C ALA A 45 -11.65 4.01 3.82
N ILE A 46 -10.78 3.31 4.55
CA ILE A 46 -9.66 3.94 5.25
C ILE A 46 -8.74 4.66 4.27
N LEU A 47 -8.33 4.01 3.18
CA LEU A 47 -7.43 4.61 2.20
C LEU A 47 -7.98 5.93 1.64
N LYS A 48 -9.28 5.98 1.32
CA LYS A 48 -9.95 7.22 0.86
C LYS A 48 -9.87 8.34 1.88
N LEU A 49 -10.06 8.04 3.17
CA LEU A 49 -9.98 9.05 4.25
C LEU A 49 -8.56 9.57 4.43
N ILE A 50 -7.55 8.69 4.36
CA ILE A 50 -6.16 9.06 4.67
C ILE A 50 -5.35 9.53 3.46
N ILE A 51 -5.91 9.49 2.24
CA ILE A 51 -5.13 9.76 1.01
C ILE A 51 -4.50 11.16 1.01
N GLU A 52 -5.20 12.15 1.57
CA GLU A 52 -4.66 13.50 1.69
C GLU A 52 -3.46 13.56 2.64
N GLN A 53 -3.50 12.79 3.73
CA GLN A 53 -2.37 12.68 4.64
C GLN A 53 -1.19 11.97 3.94
N ILE A 54 -1.46 10.94 3.13
CA ILE A 54 -0.41 10.29 2.33
C ILE A 54 0.25 11.33 1.39
N ILE A 55 -0.53 12.17 0.71
CA ILE A 55 0.01 13.18 -0.22
C ILE A 55 0.82 14.25 0.53
N ASP A 56 0.31 14.76 1.65
CA ASP A 56 0.91 15.87 2.38
C ASP A 56 2.24 15.48 3.03
N TYR A 57 2.27 14.30 3.67
CA TYR A 57 3.44 13.77 4.38
C TYR A 57 4.41 13.00 3.48
N SER A 58 4.09 12.79 2.20
CA SER A 58 5.01 12.14 1.28
C SER A 58 6.14 13.07 0.81
N ASP A 59 7.35 12.49 0.75
CA ASP A 59 8.52 13.09 0.10
C ASP A 59 8.52 12.89 -1.43
N ILE A 60 7.61 12.07 -1.95
CA ILE A 60 7.45 11.82 -3.38
C ILE A 60 6.77 13.01 -4.02
N LYS A 61 7.58 13.86 -4.67
CA LYS A 61 7.13 15.07 -5.35
C LYS A 61 6.04 14.79 -6.39
N LEU A 62 6.03 13.59 -6.98
CA LEU A 62 5.06 13.22 -7.99
C LEU A 62 3.63 13.18 -7.45
N LEU A 63 3.41 12.70 -6.21
CA LEU A 63 2.09 12.74 -5.56
C LEU A 63 1.56 14.18 -5.46
N LYS A 64 2.44 15.15 -5.23
CA LYS A 64 2.10 16.58 -5.14
C LYS A 64 1.94 17.26 -6.52
N LYS A 65 2.37 16.60 -7.59
CA LYS A 65 2.27 17.12 -8.97
C LYS A 65 1.01 16.68 -9.69
N VAL A 66 0.42 15.55 -9.33
CA VAL A 66 -0.88 15.15 -9.88
C VAL A 66 -1.90 16.22 -9.53
N ILE A 67 -2.59 16.76 -10.54
CA ILE A 67 -3.40 17.96 -10.37
C ILE A 67 -4.63 17.68 -9.51
N SER A 68 -5.25 16.52 -9.70
CA SER A 68 -6.45 16.12 -8.97
C SER A 68 -6.12 15.07 -7.91
N LYS A 69 -6.44 15.40 -6.65
CA LYS A 69 -6.27 14.47 -5.52
C LYS A 69 -7.24 13.28 -5.59
N SER A 70 -8.42 13.45 -6.18
CA SER A 70 -9.39 12.35 -6.35
C SER A 70 -8.80 11.25 -7.23
N GLU A 71 -8.04 11.62 -8.26
CA GLU A 71 -7.36 10.68 -9.14
C GLU A 71 -6.31 9.88 -8.36
N ILE A 72 -5.53 10.53 -7.50
CA ILE A 72 -4.55 9.82 -6.64
C ILE A 72 -5.25 8.75 -5.78
N SER A 73 -6.42 9.07 -5.22
CA SER A 73 -7.21 8.09 -4.46
C SER A 73 -7.62 6.89 -5.32
N ILE A 74 -8.04 7.12 -6.57
CA ILE A 74 -8.47 6.04 -7.47
C ILE A 74 -7.26 5.18 -7.89
N LEU A 75 -6.14 5.80 -8.23
CA LEU A 75 -4.89 5.10 -8.56
C LEU A 75 -4.40 4.24 -7.39
N ALA A 76 -4.47 4.78 -6.16
CA ALA A 76 -4.10 4.04 -4.96
C ALA A 76 -5.04 2.84 -4.73
N ILE A 77 -6.35 3.00 -4.95
CA ILE A 77 -7.34 1.91 -4.88
C ILE A 77 -7.05 0.83 -5.92
N GLN A 78 -6.77 1.21 -7.17
CA GLN A 78 -6.41 0.25 -8.21
C GLN A 78 -5.12 -0.52 -7.84
N TRP A 79 -4.13 0.19 -7.29
CA TRP A 79 -2.88 -0.42 -6.83
C TRP A 79 -3.10 -1.47 -5.75
N ILE A 80 -3.83 -1.14 -4.68
CA ILE A 80 -4.16 -2.09 -3.61
C ILE A 80 -5.13 -3.18 -4.07
N SER A 81 -5.86 -2.97 -5.17
CA SER A 81 -6.70 -4.00 -5.80
C SER A 81 -5.91 -4.94 -6.71
N GLY A 82 -4.58 -4.74 -6.81
CA GLY A 82 -3.75 -5.62 -7.59
C GLY A 82 -3.75 -5.32 -9.09
N GLU A 83 -4.17 -4.13 -9.53
CA GLU A 83 -4.13 -3.78 -10.95
C GLU A 83 -2.71 -3.69 -11.49
N SER A 84 -2.53 -4.06 -12.76
CA SER A 84 -1.24 -3.96 -13.44
C SER A 84 -0.88 -2.49 -13.69
N TYR A 85 0.42 -2.16 -13.80
CA TYR A 85 0.83 -0.80 -14.18
C TYR A 85 0.19 -0.37 -15.50
N GLN A 86 0.04 -1.30 -16.45
CA GLN A 86 -0.61 -1.04 -17.73
C GLN A 86 -2.09 -0.71 -17.55
N SER A 87 -2.83 -1.45 -16.72
CA SER A 87 -4.25 -1.17 -16.42
C SER A 87 -4.42 0.23 -15.82
N ILE A 88 -3.59 0.55 -14.82
CA ILE A 88 -3.60 1.85 -14.13
C ILE A 88 -3.23 2.97 -15.12
N TYR A 89 -2.26 2.73 -16.00
CA TYR A 89 -1.88 3.69 -17.02
C TYR A 89 -2.97 3.90 -18.07
N GLN A 90 -3.68 2.86 -18.49
CA GLN A 90 -4.83 3.01 -19.41
C GLN A 90 -5.93 3.85 -18.77
N TYR A 91 -6.25 3.61 -17.50
CA TYR A 91 -7.17 4.47 -16.75
C TYR A 91 -6.73 5.94 -16.81
N CYS A 92 -5.44 6.22 -16.57
CA CYS A 92 -4.91 7.57 -16.64
C CYS A 92 -5.08 8.24 -18.03
N LEU A 93 -4.99 7.46 -19.11
CA LEU A 93 -5.19 7.98 -20.47
C LEU A 93 -6.66 8.26 -20.76
N GLU A 94 -7.55 7.38 -20.30
CA GLU A 94 -8.99 7.48 -20.51
C GLU A 94 -9.62 8.64 -19.72
N THR A 95 -9.13 8.91 -18.50
CA THR A 95 -9.63 10.00 -17.65
C THR A 95 -8.80 11.28 -17.71
N ASP A 96 -7.78 11.30 -18.58
CA ASP A 96 -6.85 12.41 -18.75
C ASP A 96 -6.20 12.88 -17.43
N VAL A 97 -5.57 11.95 -16.70
CA VAL A 97 -4.85 12.28 -15.45
C VAL A 97 -3.66 13.19 -15.77
N GLN A 98 -3.80 14.46 -15.39
CA GLN A 98 -2.80 15.49 -15.60
C GLN A 98 -1.84 15.65 -14.42
N ILE A 99 -0.58 15.93 -14.72
CA ILE A 99 0.43 16.34 -13.75
C ILE A 99 1.00 17.72 -14.09
N GLN A 100 1.38 18.48 -13.07
CA GLN A 100 2.07 19.76 -13.23
C GLN A 100 3.45 19.54 -13.88
N ASP A 101 3.69 20.22 -15.00
CA ASP A 101 4.99 20.25 -15.68
C ASP A 101 5.38 21.68 -16.02
N ARG A 102 6.20 22.28 -15.16
CA ARG A 102 6.64 23.68 -15.29
C ARG A 102 7.56 23.92 -16.50
N ARG A 103 7.97 22.87 -17.22
CA ARG A 103 8.78 22.98 -18.44
C ARG A 103 7.92 23.24 -19.68
N THR A 104 6.60 23.02 -19.62
CA THR A 104 5.69 23.22 -20.76
C THR A 104 5.01 24.59 -20.68
N LYS A 105 4.61 25.14 -21.84
CA LYS A 105 3.84 26.40 -21.91
C LYS A 105 2.49 26.30 -21.20
N VAL A 106 1.85 25.15 -21.31
CA VAL A 106 0.54 24.83 -20.72
C VAL A 106 0.66 24.52 -19.21
N LYS A 107 1.89 24.33 -18.69
CA LYS A 107 2.26 24.04 -17.29
C LYS A 107 1.71 22.73 -16.71
N HIS A 108 1.08 21.91 -17.54
CA HIS A 108 0.65 20.55 -17.22
C HIS A 108 0.77 19.64 -18.45
N ARG A 109 0.66 18.33 -18.22
CA ARG A 109 0.56 17.29 -19.25
C ARG A 109 -0.01 16.00 -18.67
N THR A 110 -0.45 15.11 -19.55
CA THR A 110 -0.86 13.76 -19.18
C THR A 110 0.31 13.01 -18.53
N ILE A 111 0.00 12.21 -17.52
CA ILE A 111 0.94 11.33 -16.84
C ILE A 111 1.51 10.28 -17.82
N ARG A 112 2.75 9.86 -17.60
CA ARG A 112 3.42 8.80 -18.37
C ARG A 112 3.49 7.49 -17.60
N LEU A 113 3.75 6.38 -18.30
CA LEU A 113 3.86 5.06 -17.68
C LEU A 113 4.94 5.02 -16.58
N GLU A 114 6.12 5.61 -16.83
CA GLU A 114 7.19 5.67 -15.82
C GLU A 114 6.75 6.38 -14.53
N GLU A 115 5.85 7.36 -14.65
CA GLU A 115 5.30 8.11 -13.51
C GLU A 115 4.21 7.33 -12.79
N VAL A 116 3.42 6.52 -13.51
CA VAL A 116 2.52 5.55 -12.89
C VAL A 116 3.32 4.53 -12.08
N ILE A 117 4.42 4.01 -12.63
CA ILE A 117 5.30 3.09 -11.91
C ILE A 117 5.89 3.76 -10.66
N GLU A 118 6.40 4.99 -10.78
CA GLU A 118 6.93 5.76 -9.64
C GLU A 118 5.87 6.02 -8.57
N LEU A 119 4.63 6.36 -8.95
CA LEU A 119 3.51 6.54 -8.02
C LEU A 119 3.19 5.24 -7.29
N CYS A 120 3.08 4.13 -8.02
CA CYS A 120 2.77 2.83 -7.44
C CYS A 120 3.86 2.34 -6.49
N ASP A 121 5.12 2.33 -6.92
CA ASP A 121 6.20 1.70 -6.14
C ASP A 121 6.71 2.62 -5.02
N ASN A 122 6.95 3.90 -5.34
CA ASN A 122 7.55 4.82 -4.39
C ASN A 122 6.51 5.65 -3.64
N GLY A 123 5.45 6.09 -4.31
CA GLY A 123 4.36 6.84 -3.68
C GLY A 123 3.55 5.96 -2.72
N PHE A 124 2.95 4.91 -3.25
CA PHE A 124 2.09 3.99 -2.49
C PHE A 124 2.87 2.83 -1.87
N GLY A 125 3.81 2.22 -2.60
CA GLY A 125 4.56 1.05 -2.16
C GLY A 125 5.60 1.32 -1.08
N TYR A 126 5.97 2.57 -0.87
CA TYR A 126 7.01 2.95 0.09
C TYR A 126 6.58 4.12 0.96
N SER A 127 6.35 5.29 0.37
CA SER A 127 6.15 6.53 1.13
C SER A 127 4.89 6.51 1.98
N SER A 128 3.78 5.92 1.51
CA SER A 128 2.53 5.91 2.28
C SER A 128 2.58 5.00 3.50
N ILE A 129 3.44 3.97 3.51
CA ILE A 129 3.52 2.99 4.60
C ILE A 129 3.75 3.67 5.94
N LEU A 130 4.65 4.67 5.96
CA LEU A 130 4.99 5.40 7.17
C LEU A 130 3.76 6.12 7.74
N VAL A 131 3.00 6.79 6.86
CA VAL A 131 1.80 7.54 7.22
C VAL A 131 0.70 6.60 7.72
N VAL A 132 0.45 5.49 7.02
CA VAL A 132 -0.59 4.52 7.43
C VAL A 132 -0.24 3.89 8.78
N HIS A 133 1.04 3.51 8.98
CA HIS A 133 1.50 2.97 10.25
C HIS A 133 1.38 3.99 11.40
N ALA A 134 1.77 5.24 11.16
CA ALA A 134 1.63 6.32 12.13
C ALA A 134 0.16 6.54 12.54
N ILE A 135 -0.75 6.56 11.56
CA ILE A 135 -2.20 6.67 11.80
C ILE A 135 -2.70 5.47 12.63
N GLY A 136 -2.29 4.25 12.28
CA GLY A 136 -2.66 3.04 13.04
C GLY A 136 -2.24 3.10 14.52
N GLU A 137 -1.00 3.51 14.80
CA GLU A 137 -0.51 3.69 16.18
C GLU A 137 -1.24 4.80 16.94
N LEU A 138 -1.59 5.90 16.26
CA LEU A 138 -2.35 6.99 16.86
C LEU A 138 -3.80 6.58 17.19
N ILE A 139 -4.48 5.89 16.26
CA ILE A 139 -5.83 5.36 16.52
C ILE A 139 -5.80 4.39 17.70
N LEU A 140 -4.81 3.49 17.75
CA LEU A 140 -4.67 2.56 18.87
C LEU A 140 -4.50 3.30 20.21
N ALA A 141 -3.68 4.36 20.24
CA ALA A 141 -3.46 5.13 21.45
C ALA A 141 -4.74 5.85 21.91
N LEU A 142 -5.55 6.34 20.97
CA LEU A 142 -6.80 7.05 21.25
C LEU A 142 -7.99 6.11 21.53
N SER A 143 -7.98 4.91 20.96
CA SER A 143 -9.02 3.89 21.11
C SER A 143 -8.41 2.48 21.29
N PRO A 144 -7.84 2.17 22.48
CA PRO A 144 -7.10 0.93 22.72
C PRO A 144 -7.88 -0.37 22.53
N ASN A 145 -9.21 -0.32 22.66
CA ASN A 145 -10.08 -1.49 22.61
C ASN A 145 -10.49 -1.88 21.16
N ASN A 146 -9.98 -1.19 20.14
CA ASN A 146 -10.34 -1.46 18.75
C ASN A 146 -9.24 -2.27 18.04
N GLU A 147 -9.12 -3.56 18.35
CA GLU A 147 -8.10 -4.42 17.72
C GLU A 147 -8.32 -4.57 16.20
N SER A 148 -9.56 -4.50 15.73
CA SER A 148 -9.92 -4.59 14.31
C SER A 148 -9.24 -3.52 13.44
N ILE A 149 -9.04 -2.30 13.96
CA ILE A 149 -8.43 -1.22 13.17
C ILE A 149 -6.92 -1.44 12.95
N GLN A 150 -6.23 -2.09 13.90
CA GLN A 150 -4.83 -2.47 13.70
C GLN A 150 -4.71 -3.52 12.61
N GLU A 151 -5.57 -4.55 12.63
CA GLU A 151 -5.56 -5.57 11.60
C GLU A 151 -5.83 -4.96 10.22
N LEU A 152 -6.77 -4.03 10.15
CA LEU A 152 -7.16 -3.37 8.91
C LEU A 152 -6.06 -2.43 8.37
N THR A 153 -5.47 -1.60 9.23
CA THR A 153 -4.35 -0.72 8.84
C THR A 153 -3.08 -1.49 8.49
N ASN A 154 -2.78 -2.59 9.21
CA ASN A 154 -1.68 -3.48 8.86
C ASN A 154 -1.91 -4.17 7.51
N PHE A 155 -3.13 -4.61 7.25
CA PHE A 155 -3.47 -5.21 5.97
C PHE A 155 -3.37 -4.19 4.83
N LEU A 156 -3.90 -2.98 5.02
CA LEU A 156 -3.73 -1.86 4.09
C LEU A 156 -2.25 -1.56 3.81
N CYS A 157 -1.40 -1.52 4.85
CA CYS A 157 0.04 -1.37 4.70
C CYS A 157 0.66 -2.46 3.79
N GLN A 158 0.25 -3.72 3.93
CA GLN A 158 0.74 -4.81 3.09
C GLN A 158 0.26 -4.67 1.64
N LYS A 159 -1.02 -4.36 1.44
CA LYS A 159 -1.58 -4.15 0.09
C LYS A 159 -0.90 -2.99 -0.62
N LEU A 160 -0.66 -1.88 0.08
CA LEU A 160 0.08 -0.73 -0.43
C LEU A 160 1.52 -1.14 -0.77
N ARG A 161 2.23 -1.79 0.15
CA ARG A 161 3.63 -2.20 -0.02
C ARG A 161 3.85 -3.08 -1.25
N TYR A 162 2.96 -4.04 -1.49
CA TYR A 162 3.17 -5.06 -2.52
C TYR A 162 2.31 -4.87 -3.78
N GLY A 163 1.30 -4.00 -3.74
CA GLY A 163 0.31 -3.88 -4.81
C GLY A 163 -0.43 -5.19 -5.06
N LEU A 164 -0.81 -5.88 -3.99
CA LEU A 164 -1.49 -7.18 -4.01
C LEU A 164 -2.80 -7.08 -3.24
N SER A 165 -3.85 -7.72 -3.74
CA SER A 165 -5.21 -7.54 -3.24
C SER A 165 -5.57 -8.45 -2.08
N ASP A 166 -4.97 -9.62 -2.02
CA ASP A 166 -5.34 -10.66 -1.07
C ASP A 166 -4.18 -11.16 -0.21
N LYS A 167 -4.54 -11.77 0.92
CA LYS A 167 -3.57 -12.29 1.90
C LYS A 167 -2.74 -13.45 1.35
N THR A 168 -3.27 -14.26 0.44
CA THR A 168 -2.55 -15.40 -0.14
C THR A 168 -1.42 -14.92 -1.04
N GLU A 169 -1.71 -13.98 -1.95
CA GLU A 169 -0.72 -13.30 -2.79
C GLU A 169 0.39 -12.66 -1.94
N ILE A 170 0.00 -11.92 -0.89
CA ILE A 170 0.95 -11.28 0.04
C ILE A 170 1.84 -12.31 0.74
N LEU A 171 1.25 -13.39 1.26
CA LEU A 171 2.00 -14.46 1.91
C LEU A 171 3.00 -15.12 0.96
N ILE A 172 2.61 -15.37 -0.30
CA ILE A 172 3.49 -15.93 -1.33
C ILE A 172 4.66 -14.96 -1.61
N HIS A 173 4.36 -13.67 -1.76
CA HIS A 173 5.38 -12.64 -1.97
C HIS A 173 6.39 -12.60 -0.81
N GLU A 174 5.90 -12.63 0.43
CA GLU A 174 6.73 -12.65 1.64
C GLU A 174 7.47 -13.97 1.89
N LEU A 175 7.06 -15.05 1.23
CA LEU A 175 7.82 -16.30 1.21
C LEU A 175 9.02 -16.23 0.27
N GLY A 176 9.26 -15.11 -0.42
CA GLY A 176 10.43 -14.90 -1.28
C GLY A 176 10.13 -15.01 -2.77
N PHE A 177 8.87 -15.19 -3.17
CA PHE A 177 8.45 -14.97 -4.56
C PHE A 177 8.17 -13.49 -4.75
N SER A 178 9.21 -12.67 -4.56
CA SER A 178 9.12 -11.21 -4.40
C SER A 178 8.89 -10.45 -5.71
N ASP A 179 7.95 -10.92 -6.51
CA ASP A 179 7.41 -10.30 -7.71
C ASP A 179 5.89 -10.44 -7.70
N ARG A 180 5.17 -9.34 -7.90
CA ARG A 180 3.70 -9.32 -7.79
C ARG A 180 3.00 -10.15 -8.87
N VAL A 181 3.60 -10.30 -10.05
CA VAL A 181 3.05 -11.12 -11.14
C VAL A 181 3.22 -12.60 -10.81
N ILE A 182 4.40 -12.99 -10.31
CA ILE A 182 4.67 -14.35 -9.84
C ILE A 182 3.75 -14.73 -8.67
N ALA A 183 3.65 -13.86 -7.66
CA ALA A 183 2.81 -14.10 -6.50
C ALA A 183 1.34 -14.34 -6.89
N LYS A 184 0.82 -13.54 -7.84
CA LYS A 184 -0.52 -13.71 -8.41
C LYS A 184 -0.68 -15.01 -9.18
N LYS A 185 0.30 -15.39 -10.00
CA LYS A 185 0.27 -16.65 -10.75
C LYS A 185 0.24 -17.86 -9.84
N ILE A 186 1.12 -17.90 -8.84
CA ILE A 186 1.14 -18.97 -7.84
C ILE A 186 -0.18 -18.99 -7.06
N SER A 187 -0.68 -17.83 -6.62
CA SER A 187 -1.98 -17.74 -5.92
C SER A 187 -3.11 -18.34 -6.74
N ARG A 188 -3.20 -17.98 -8.03
CA ARG A 188 -4.20 -18.51 -8.96
C ARG A 188 -4.09 -20.02 -9.14
N GLN A 189 -2.87 -20.56 -9.27
CA GLN A 189 -2.65 -22.00 -9.40
C GLN A 189 -3.05 -22.77 -8.13
N LEU A 190 -2.85 -22.19 -6.94
CA LEU A 190 -3.27 -22.78 -5.67
C LEU A 190 -4.79 -22.66 -5.41
N GLY A 191 -5.49 -21.84 -6.20
CA GLY A 191 -6.94 -21.62 -6.09
C GLY A 191 -7.35 -20.63 -5.00
N GLN A 192 -8.66 -20.38 -4.87
CA GLN A 192 -9.23 -19.32 -4.01
C GLN A 192 -9.28 -19.65 -2.51
N THR A 193 -8.40 -20.55 -2.03
CA THR A 193 -8.39 -20.90 -0.60
C THR A 193 -7.64 -19.82 0.19
N LYS A 194 -8.29 -19.29 1.24
CA LYS A 194 -7.62 -18.38 2.18
C LYS A 194 -6.76 -19.19 3.14
N TYR A 195 -5.46 -18.94 3.13
CA TYR A 195 -4.53 -19.62 4.02
C TYR A 195 -4.22 -18.77 5.26
N PRO A 196 -4.33 -19.33 6.47
CA PRO A 196 -4.22 -18.56 7.70
C PRO A 196 -2.76 -18.25 8.08
N SER A 197 -1.76 -18.91 7.48
CA SER A 197 -0.36 -18.75 7.90
C SER A 197 0.66 -19.11 6.81
N LYS A 198 1.89 -18.60 6.98
CA LYS A 198 3.06 -18.93 6.14
C LYS A 198 3.37 -20.42 6.12
N ASN A 199 3.18 -21.13 7.25
CA ASN A 199 3.45 -22.57 7.32
C ASN A 199 2.47 -23.38 6.46
N LYS A 200 1.18 -23.04 6.53
CA LYS A 200 0.17 -23.66 5.66
C LYS A 200 0.40 -23.32 4.19
N MET A 201 0.82 -22.09 3.89
CA MET A 201 1.21 -21.71 2.54
C MET A 201 2.37 -22.57 2.00
N LYS A 202 3.43 -22.77 2.80
CA LYS A 202 4.56 -23.66 2.41
C LYS A 202 4.11 -25.09 2.16
N GLU A 203 3.26 -25.66 3.03
CA GLU A 203 2.70 -27.00 2.83
C GLU A 203 1.98 -27.10 1.47
N MET A 204 1.18 -26.10 1.11
CA MET A 204 0.45 -26.09 -0.16
C MET A 204 1.34 -25.91 -1.38
N ILE A 205 2.36 -25.05 -1.28
CA ILE A 205 3.35 -24.91 -2.35
C ILE A 205 4.09 -26.23 -2.59
N ARG A 206 4.45 -26.97 -1.53
CA ARG A 206 5.09 -28.29 -1.67
C ARG A 206 4.18 -29.33 -2.30
N LYS A 207 2.90 -29.34 -1.95
CA LYS A 207 1.92 -30.27 -2.52
C LYS A 207 1.69 -30.07 -4.02
N ASN A 208 1.77 -28.83 -4.49
CA ASN A 208 1.53 -28.47 -5.90
C ASN A 208 2.84 -28.13 -6.63
N ARG A 209 3.98 -28.65 -6.17
CA ARG A 209 5.31 -28.23 -6.64
C ARG A 209 5.49 -28.41 -8.16
N ASP A 210 5.08 -29.55 -8.71
CA ASP A 210 5.28 -29.86 -10.13
C ASP A 210 4.44 -28.94 -11.05
N GLU A 211 3.20 -28.65 -10.63
CA GLU A 211 2.33 -27.70 -11.34
C GLU A 211 2.89 -26.28 -11.28
N LEU A 212 3.30 -25.83 -10.09
CA LEU A 212 3.91 -24.51 -9.89
C LEU A 212 5.22 -24.36 -10.66
N ARG A 213 6.03 -25.43 -10.74
CA ARG A 213 7.27 -25.47 -11.52
C ARG A 213 6.97 -25.20 -12.99
N SER A 214 5.95 -25.86 -13.54
CA SER A 214 5.53 -25.68 -14.93
C SER A 214 5.00 -24.26 -15.18
N GLU A 215 4.25 -23.70 -14.23
CA GLU A 215 3.67 -22.35 -14.33
C GLU A 215 4.73 -21.23 -14.30
N ILE A 216 5.85 -21.44 -13.60
CA ILE A 216 6.90 -20.42 -13.41
C ILE A 216 8.20 -20.71 -14.18
N GLN A 217 8.25 -21.74 -15.01
CA GLN A 217 9.49 -22.17 -15.68
C GLN A 217 10.10 -21.13 -16.62
N ASP A 218 9.26 -20.27 -17.22
CA ASP A 218 9.67 -19.25 -18.19
C ASP A 218 10.15 -17.95 -17.52
N TYR A 219 10.15 -17.90 -16.19
CA TYR A 219 10.58 -16.75 -15.40
C TYR A 219 12.03 -16.91 -14.91
N PRO A 220 12.67 -15.84 -14.40
CA PRO A 220 14.03 -15.92 -13.89
C PRO A 220 14.23 -17.12 -12.95
N ALA A 221 15.33 -17.86 -13.15
CA ALA A 221 15.65 -19.09 -12.44
C ALA A 221 15.60 -18.97 -10.90
N TYR A 222 15.78 -17.75 -10.38
CA TYR A 222 15.54 -17.40 -8.98
C TYR A 222 14.24 -17.96 -8.41
N PHE A 223 13.13 -17.91 -9.16
CA PHE A 223 11.82 -18.38 -8.65
C PHE A 223 11.74 -19.91 -8.57
N LEU A 224 12.38 -20.62 -9.49
CA LEU A 224 12.53 -22.07 -9.43
C LEU A 224 13.42 -22.47 -8.25
N ASP A 225 14.56 -21.81 -8.09
CA ASP A 225 15.45 -22.02 -6.93
C ASP A 225 14.73 -21.75 -5.61
N ARG A 226 13.85 -20.74 -5.58
CA ARG A 226 13.04 -20.43 -4.41
C ARG A 226 12.03 -21.54 -4.14
N LEU A 227 11.34 -22.04 -5.16
CA LEU A 227 10.38 -23.14 -5.06
C LEU A 227 11.02 -24.42 -4.50
N GLU A 228 12.24 -24.74 -4.91
CA GLU A 228 12.97 -25.91 -4.39
C GLU A 228 13.37 -25.75 -2.91
N LYS A 229 13.60 -24.50 -2.47
CA LYS A 229 13.97 -24.16 -1.09
C LYS A 229 12.76 -23.97 -0.15
N ILE A 230 11.53 -24.05 -0.66
CA ILE A 230 10.30 -24.00 0.16
C ILE A 230 10.14 -25.29 0.93
#